data_AF-A0AB37A0C2-F1
#
_entry.id   AF-A0AB37A0C2-F1
#
_cell.length_a   1.000
_cell.length_b   1.000
_cell.length_c   1.000
_cell.angle_alpha   90.00
_cell.angle_beta   90.00
_cell.angle_gamma   90.00
#
_symmetry.space_group_name_H-M   'P 1'
#
loop_
_entity.id
_entity.type
_entity.pdbx_description
1 polymer ?
#
loop_
_entity_poly.entity_id
_entity_poly.type
_entity_poly.pdbx_seq_one_letter_code
_entity_poly.pdbx_strand_id
1 'polypeptide(L)'
;MNRRSFLNTCKIAAFSSVAYPIVSSASKDFAVDSLVLADSVIKKSDLFIENSDLAQFESVRKKLYQVQRHVGYGNFNIISFDLMLKYAKYANNIESFTQKELDFLEKIFYINPTPYGFYGKKVSEKITDTINNNDVIKVSGTGHYLFKGKPEKTYNELRKDIGDTLTLTSGVRSIVKQMKLYLDKIERSDGNITKASKSLAPPAYTYHSIADFDVGKKGLGYDNFTARFALTKEFSQMRKLKYIEMRYTMNNKDGVRYEPWHIKVI
;
A
#
# COMPACT_ATOMS: atom_id res chain seq x y z
N MET A 1 -28.19 -29.73 9.85
CA MET A 1 -27.62 -29.95 11.20
C MET A 1 -26.10 -30.03 11.03
N ASN A 2 -25.26 -29.15 11.60
CA ASN A 2 -24.84 -29.06 13.02
C ASN A 2 -24.40 -30.41 13.60
N ARG A 3 -23.39 -30.58 14.44
CA ARG A 3 -22.24 -29.81 15.00
C ARG A 3 -21.67 -30.79 16.05
N ARG A 4 -20.34 -30.87 16.23
CA ARG A 4 -19.65 -31.37 17.45
C ARG A 4 -19.94 -32.81 17.96
N SER A 5 -18.92 -33.64 17.83
CA SER A 5 -18.38 -34.55 18.88
C SER A 5 -16.88 -34.65 18.56
N PHE A 6 -15.91 -34.15 19.33
CA PHE A 6 -15.73 -33.95 20.78
C PHE A 6 -15.59 -35.24 21.60
N LEU A 7 -14.36 -35.76 21.55
CA LEU A 7 -13.62 -36.46 22.60
C LEU A 7 -14.32 -37.62 23.35
N ASN A 8 -13.90 -38.84 23.04
CA ASN A 8 -13.51 -39.87 24.01
C ASN A 8 -12.81 -41.03 23.27
N THR A 9 -11.95 -41.89 23.84
CA THR A 9 -10.98 -41.86 24.96
C THR A 9 -10.27 -43.25 24.96
N CYS A 10 -9.08 -43.35 25.59
CA CYS A 10 -8.21 -44.53 25.85
C CYS A 10 -6.91 -44.56 25.01
N LYS A 11 -5.68 -44.57 25.55
CA LYS A 11 -5.03 -45.44 26.57
C LYS A 11 -5.04 -46.91 26.13
N ILE A 12 -4.02 -47.79 26.23
CA ILE A 12 -2.62 -47.83 26.72
C ILE A 12 -2.02 -49.11 26.02
N ALA A 13 -0.72 -49.35 25.76
CA ALA A 13 0.53 -48.97 26.43
C ALA A 13 1.70 -48.65 25.44
N ALA A 14 2.93 -49.00 25.83
CA ALA A 14 4.24 -48.81 25.21
C ALA A 14 4.92 -50.13 24.79
N PHE A 15 5.89 -50.05 23.87
CA PHE A 15 7.06 -50.94 23.86
C PHE A 15 8.32 -50.14 23.48
N SER A 16 9.40 -50.38 24.23
CA SER A 16 10.69 -49.72 24.06
C SER A 16 11.62 -50.53 23.15
N SER A 17 12.36 -49.84 22.28
CA SER A 17 13.61 -50.35 21.73
C SER A 17 14.60 -49.19 21.51
N VAL A 18 15.88 -49.47 21.72
CA VAL A 18 16.95 -48.47 21.77
C VAL A 18 17.67 -48.43 20.43
N ALA A 19 17.85 -47.23 19.85
CA ALA A 19 18.79 -46.99 18.75
C ALA A 19 19.33 -45.54 18.78
N TYR A 20 20.59 -45.39 18.38
CA TYR A 20 21.38 -44.15 18.42
C TYR A 20 20.92 -43.09 17.38
N PRO A 21 21.32 -41.81 17.51
CA PRO A 21 20.80 -40.73 16.67
C PRO A 21 21.36 -40.78 15.25
N ILE A 22 20.49 -41.02 14.27
CA ILE A 22 20.78 -40.77 12.86
C ILE A 22 20.43 -39.32 12.55
N VAL A 23 21.44 -38.45 12.52
CA VAL A 23 21.32 -37.12 11.89
C VAL A 23 21.53 -37.30 10.39
N SER A 24 20.44 -37.32 9.62
CA SER A 24 20.50 -37.27 8.15
C SER A 24 19.28 -36.55 7.56
N SER A 25 19.52 -35.31 7.12
CA SER A 25 18.73 -34.50 6.19
C SER A 25 17.19 -34.67 6.17
N ALA A 26 16.49 -33.83 6.91
CA ALA A 26 15.12 -33.44 6.59
C ALA A 26 14.94 -31.92 6.75
N SER A 27 14.27 -31.29 5.79
CA SER A 27 13.77 -29.89 5.79
C SER A 27 14.71 -28.81 6.35
N LYS A 28 15.47 -28.16 5.46
CA LYS A 28 15.64 -26.70 5.56
C LYS A 28 14.27 -26.06 5.39
N ASP A 29 13.73 -25.47 6.44
CA ASP A 29 12.89 -24.27 6.41
C ASP A 29 12.61 -23.81 7.85
N PHE A 30 12.24 -22.53 8.01
CA PHE A 30 12.06 -21.75 9.25
C PHE A 30 13.31 -21.13 9.91
N ALA A 31 13.07 -19.97 10.53
CA ALA A 31 13.97 -19.16 11.37
C ALA A 31 15.12 -18.37 10.68
N VAL A 32 14.78 -17.50 9.71
CA VAL A 32 15.60 -16.29 9.41
C VAL A 32 15.00 -15.02 10.05
N ASP A 33 13.74 -15.07 10.51
CA ASP A 33 12.98 -13.92 11.03
C ASP A 33 13.19 -13.64 12.55
N SER A 34 14.02 -14.41 13.25
CA SER A 34 14.12 -14.38 14.73
C SER A 34 15.43 -13.80 15.29
N LEU A 35 16.31 -13.22 14.46
CA LEU A 35 17.65 -12.78 14.88
C LEU A 35 17.92 -11.26 14.78
N VAL A 36 16.86 -10.45 14.83
CA VAL A 36 16.98 -8.99 15.03
C VAL A 36 16.09 -8.55 16.20
N LEU A 37 16.47 -8.96 17.41
CA LEU A 37 15.91 -8.48 18.68
C LEU A 37 17.04 -8.21 19.69
N ALA A 38 17.77 -7.11 19.48
CA ALA A 38 18.71 -6.56 20.45
C ALA A 38 18.91 -5.05 20.25
N ASP A 39 17.81 -4.29 20.19
CA ASP A 39 17.83 -2.87 20.55
C ASP A 39 16.51 -2.53 21.25
N SER A 40 16.59 -1.75 22.32
CA SER A 40 15.49 -1.51 23.27
C SER A 40 14.45 -0.50 22.74
N VAL A 41 13.75 -0.88 21.68
CA VAL A 41 12.62 -0.10 21.16
C VAL A 41 11.50 -0.11 22.21
N ILE A 42 11.26 1.06 22.82
CA ILE A 42 10.02 1.33 23.57
C ILE A 42 8.86 0.97 22.65
N LYS A 43 8.13 -0.10 22.99
CA LYS A 43 7.10 -0.70 22.14
C LYS A 43 5.87 0.20 22.11
N LYS A 44 5.96 1.28 21.36
CA LYS A 44 4.93 2.30 21.16
C LYS A 44 3.62 1.59 20.80
N SER A 45 2.58 1.81 21.61
CA SER A 45 1.28 1.17 21.42
C SER A 45 0.72 1.49 20.04
N ASP A 46 0.11 0.50 19.41
CA ASP A 46 -0.59 0.71 18.15
C ASP A 46 -1.79 1.65 18.40
N LEU A 47 -1.99 2.60 17.47
CA LEU A 47 -3.08 3.56 17.51
C LEU A 47 -4.15 3.13 16.50
N PHE A 48 -5.42 3.32 16.87
CA PHE A 48 -6.59 2.87 16.12
C PHE A 48 -7.48 4.07 15.75
N ILE A 49 -8.41 3.87 14.82
CA ILE A 49 -9.52 4.81 14.58
C ILE A 49 -10.29 5.00 15.89
N GLU A 50 -10.59 6.26 16.23
CA GLU A 50 -11.35 6.61 17.42
C GLU A 50 -12.82 6.18 17.26
N ASN A 51 -13.44 5.69 18.34
CA ASN A 51 -14.84 5.23 18.29
C ASN A 51 -15.82 6.34 17.84
N SER A 52 -15.49 7.61 18.08
CA SER A 52 -16.23 8.78 17.61
C SER A 52 -16.21 8.96 16.09
N ASP A 53 -15.17 8.47 15.42
CA ASP A 53 -14.94 8.63 13.99
C ASP A 53 -15.48 7.46 13.15
N LEU A 54 -15.81 6.32 13.76
CA LEU A 54 -16.14 5.07 13.05
C LEU A 54 -17.27 5.25 12.03
N ALA A 55 -18.33 6.00 12.38
CA ALA A 55 -19.44 6.27 11.46
C ALA A 55 -19.01 7.08 10.23
N GLN A 56 -18.15 8.09 10.41
CA GLN A 56 -17.58 8.88 9.32
C GLN A 56 -16.61 8.04 8.49
N PHE A 57 -15.76 7.23 9.14
CA PHE A 57 -14.81 6.32 8.49
C PHE A 57 -15.50 5.34 7.53
N GLU A 58 -16.55 4.65 7.98
CA GLU A 58 -17.32 3.70 7.17
C GLU A 58 -18.05 4.41 6.01
N SER A 59 -18.74 5.52 6.31
CA SER A 59 -19.50 6.27 5.30
C SER A 59 -18.60 6.88 4.22
N VAL A 60 -17.49 7.52 4.62
CA VAL A 60 -16.51 8.08 3.68
C VAL A 60 -15.89 7.01 2.81
N ARG A 61 -15.52 5.83 3.36
CA ARG A 61 -15.02 4.71 2.56
C ARG A 61 -16.04 4.24 1.51
N LYS A 62 -17.32 4.10 1.90
CA LYS A 62 -18.43 3.75 0.99
C LYS A 62 -18.56 4.79 -0.13
N LYS A 63 -18.59 6.09 0.20
CA LYS A 63 -18.70 7.19 -0.79
C LYS A 63 -17.49 7.26 -1.72
N LEU A 64 -16.26 7.12 -1.21
CA LEU A 64 -15.04 7.06 -2.03
C LEU A 64 -15.04 5.85 -2.98
N TYR A 65 -15.55 4.70 -2.56
CA TYR A 65 -15.76 3.54 -3.44
C TYR A 65 -16.81 3.83 -4.53
N GLN A 66 -17.94 4.45 -4.17
CA GLN A 66 -18.97 4.85 -5.13
C GLN A 66 -18.44 5.86 -6.15
N VAL A 67 -17.67 6.87 -5.73
CA VAL A 67 -17.02 7.83 -6.65
C VAL A 67 -16.02 7.12 -7.57
N GLN A 68 -15.17 6.23 -7.06
CA GLN A 68 -14.25 5.44 -7.89
C GLN A 68 -14.99 4.58 -8.92
N ARG A 69 -16.13 3.98 -8.53
CA ARG A 69 -17.01 3.22 -9.44
C ARG A 69 -17.64 4.10 -10.51
N HIS A 70 -18.05 5.32 -10.17
CA HIS A 70 -18.68 6.27 -11.08
C HIS A 70 -17.69 6.86 -12.11
N VAL A 71 -16.52 7.33 -11.69
CA VAL A 71 -15.53 7.95 -12.60
C VAL A 71 -14.66 6.94 -13.34
N GLY A 72 -14.63 5.69 -12.87
CA GLY A 72 -13.77 4.61 -13.37
C GLY A 72 -12.36 4.63 -12.77
N TYR A 73 -11.76 3.43 -12.63
CA TYR A 73 -10.47 3.22 -11.96
C TYR A 73 -9.36 4.16 -12.44
N GLY A 74 -9.27 4.36 -13.77
CA GLY A 74 -8.26 5.21 -14.40
C GLY A 74 -8.38 6.66 -13.97
N ASN A 75 -9.54 7.28 -14.20
CA ASN A 75 -9.75 8.70 -13.90
C ASN A 75 -9.66 8.99 -12.40
N PHE A 76 -10.07 8.03 -11.56
CA PHE A 76 -9.94 8.15 -10.10
C PHE A 76 -8.50 8.33 -9.61
N ASN A 77 -7.48 8.03 -10.42
CA ASN A 77 -6.08 8.33 -10.07
C ASN A 77 -5.75 9.83 -10.11
N ILE A 78 -6.54 10.67 -10.81
CA ILE A 78 -6.21 12.08 -11.08
C ILE A 78 -7.31 13.08 -10.71
N ILE A 79 -8.50 12.65 -10.26
CA ILE A 79 -9.55 13.59 -9.82
C ILE A 79 -9.11 14.41 -8.59
N SER A 80 -9.45 15.70 -8.58
CA SER A 80 -9.29 16.59 -7.43
C SER A 80 -10.37 16.34 -6.36
N PHE A 81 -10.15 16.90 -5.16
CA PHE A 81 -11.11 16.86 -4.07
C PHE A 81 -12.44 17.53 -4.44
N ASP A 82 -12.41 18.74 -5.01
CA ASP A 82 -13.62 19.45 -5.44
C ASP A 82 -14.40 18.69 -6.52
N LEU A 83 -13.69 18.00 -7.42
CA LEU A 83 -14.31 17.18 -8.46
C LEU A 83 -14.92 15.89 -7.87
N MET A 84 -14.30 15.29 -6.86
CA MET A 84 -14.90 14.20 -6.07
C MET A 84 -16.21 14.66 -5.40
N LEU A 85 -16.21 15.83 -4.76
CA LEU A 85 -17.43 16.39 -4.15
C LEU A 85 -18.51 16.69 -5.20
N LYS A 86 -18.13 17.24 -6.36
CA LYS A 86 -19.04 17.46 -7.49
C LYS A 86 -19.67 16.15 -7.98
N TYR A 87 -18.89 15.09 -8.15
CA TYR A 87 -19.44 13.78 -8.54
C TYR A 87 -20.36 13.20 -7.46
N ALA A 88 -19.98 13.28 -6.18
CA ALA A 88 -20.83 12.81 -5.09
C ALA A 88 -22.13 13.60 -4.92
N LYS A 89 -22.17 14.88 -5.34
CA LYS A 89 -23.38 15.71 -5.31
C LYS A 89 -24.35 15.44 -6.45
N TYR A 90 -23.84 15.18 -7.66
CA TYR A 90 -24.66 15.13 -8.89
C TYR A 90 -24.83 13.73 -9.50
N ALA A 91 -24.17 12.69 -8.97
CA ALA A 91 -24.38 11.32 -9.42
C ALA A 91 -25.52 10.64 -8.63
N ASN A 92 -26.55 10.15 -9.33
CA ASN A 92 -27.79 9.58 -8.75
C ASN A 92 -27.61 8.48 -7.68
N ASN A 93 -26.45 7.82 -7.64
CA ASN A 93 -26.17 6.67 -6.76
C ASN A 93 -25.11 6.97 -5.67
N ILE A 94 -24.82 8.26 -5.43
CA ILE A 94 -23.87 8.72 -4.41
C ILE A 94 -24.57 9.78 -3.57
N GLU A 95 -24.49 9.64 -2.25
CA GLU A 95 -24.94 10.68 -1.33
C GLU A 95 -23.86 11.77 -1.23
N SER A 96 -24.30 13.03 -1.13
CA SER A 96 -23.40 14.15 -0.85
C SER A 96 -22.63 13.92 0.45
N PHE A 97 -21.39 14.42 0.52
CA PHE A 97 -20.63 14.44 1.76
C PHE A 97 -21.25 15.46 2.73
N THR A 98 -21.52 15.02 3.96
CA THR A 98 -21.95 15.86 5.09
C THR A 98 -20.75 16.58 5.70
N GLN A 99 -20.97 17.66 6.45
CA GLN A 99 -19.87 18.41 7.07
C GLN A 99 -18.97 17.50 7.94
N LYS A 100 -19.56 16.63 8.77
CA LYS A 100 -18.79 15.68 9.60
C LYS A 100 -17.89 14.74 8.79
N GLU A 101 -18.28 14.37 7.58
CA GLU A 101 -17.46 13.54 6.69
C GLU A 101 -16.35 14.35 6.02
N LEU A 102 -16.58 15.63 5.74
CA LEU A 102 -15.55 16.57 5.27
C LEU A 102 -14.53 16.85 6.39
N ASP A 103 -15.01 17.13 7.61
CA ASP A 103 -14.17 17.34 8.80
C ASP A 103 -13.29 16.10 9.08
N PHE A 104 -13.84 14.89 8.89
CA PHE A 104 -13.08 13.64 8.99
C PHE A 104 -12.02 13.50 7.87
N LEU A 105 -12.36 13.83 6.62
CA LEU A 105 -11.42 13.84 5.51
C LEU A 105 -10.27 14.82 5.74
N GLU A 106 -10.56 16.01 6.26
CA GLU A 106 -9.55 17.00 6.65
C GLU A 106 -8.71 16.53 7.84
N LYS A 107 -9.33 15.97 8.90
CA LYS A 107 -8.64 15.36 10.05
C LYS A 107 -7.59 14.35 9.57
N ILE A 108 -7.97 13.42 8.68
CA ILE A 108 -7.06 12.39 8.16
C ILE A 108 -6.01 12.96 7.18
N PHE A 109 -6.29 14.04 6.45
CA PHE A 109 -5.32 14.67 5.55
C PHE A 109 -4.25 15.48 6.31
N TYR A 110 -4.65 16.30 7.28
CA TYR A 110 -3.76 17.24 7.98
C TYR A 110 -3.08 16.65 9.23
N ILE A 111 -3.38 15.41 9.61
CA ILE A 111 -2.79 14.79 10.80
C ILE A 111 -1.26 14.68 10.71
N ASN A 112 -0.58 14.91 11.83
CA ASN A 112 0.82 14.54 12.00
C ASN A 112 0.89 13.01 12.17
N PRO A 113 1.57 12.25 11.28
CA PRO A 113 1.62 10.80 11.34
C PRO A 113 2.81 10.24 12.15
N THR A 114 3.64 11.10 12.73
CA THR A 114 4.75 10.73 13.64
C THR A 114 4.29 9.85 14.82
N PRO A 115 3.11 10.06 15.44
CA PRO A 115 2.52 9.13 16.41
C PRO A 115 2.39 7.70 15.86
N TYR A 116 1.96 7.53 14.61
CA TYR A 116 1.78 6.25 13.91
C TYR A 116 3.09 5.58 13.47
N GLY A 117 4.24 6.23 13.70
CA GLY A 117 5.55 5.72 13.28
C GLY A 117 5.85 5.90 11.80
N PHE A 118 5.18 6.85 11.13
CA PHE A 118 5.53 7.31 9.79
C PHE A 118 6.22 8.66 9.90
N TYR A 119 7.36 8.80 9.22
CA TYR A 119 8.29 9.93 9.34
C TYR A 119 8.67 10.55 7.98
N GLY A 120 8.06 10.07 6.88
CA GLY A 120 8.28 10.63 5.55
C GLY A 120 7.86 12.10 5.45
N LYS A 121 8.45 12.83 4.50
CA LYS A 121 8.15 14.25 4.27
C LYS A 121 6.70 14.45 3.80
N LYS A 122 6.02 15.48 4.30
CA LYS A 122 4.76 15.96 3.70
C LYS A 122 5.03 16.43 2.27
N VAL A 123 4.22 15.96 1.32
CA VAL A 123 4.40 16.18 -0.13
C VAL A 123 3.36 17.16 -0.68
N SER A 124 2.13 17.09 -0.19
CA SER A 124 1.01 17.93 -0.62
C SER A 124 0.51 18.74 0.58
N GLU A 125 0.31 20.03 0.39
CA GLU A 125 0.05 20.94 1.51
C GLU A 125 -1.43 21.09 1.82
N LYS A 126 -2.31 21.00 0.81
CA LYS A 126 -3.76 21.21 0.92
C LYS A 126 -4.51 19.99 0.40
N ILE A 127 -5.65 19.67 1.02
CA ILE A 127 -6.51 18.57 0.57
C ILE A 127 -7.04 18.77 -0.86
N THR A 128 -7.13 20.03 -1.29
CA THR A 128 -7.55 20.48 -2.62
C THR A 128 -6.43 20.55 -3.66
N ASP A 129 -5.18 20.16 -3.32
CA ASP A 129 -4.09 20.08 -4.30
C ASP A 129 -4.48 19.15 -5.47
N THR A 130 -4.19 19.59 -6.70
CA THR A 130 -4.70 18.96 -7.93
C THR A 130 -3.60 18.37 -8.79
N ILE A 131 -3.95 17.33 -9.56
CA ILE A 131 -3.13 16.84 -10.67
C ILE A 131 -3.63 17.53 -11.94
N ASN A 132 -2.75 18.25 -12.62
CA ASN A 132 -3.06 18.85 -13.91
C ASN A 132 -3.05 17.77 -15.01
N ASN A 133 -4.18 17.62 -15.71
CA ASN A 133 -4.32 16.65 -16.81
C ASN A 133 -3.30 16.85 -17.94
N ASN A 134 -2.80 18.08 -18.12
CA ASN A 134 -1.78 18.38 -19.14
C ASN A 134 -0.38 17.88 -18.77
N ASP A 135 -0.11 17.61 -17.49
CA ASP A 135 1.21 17.21 -16.98
C ASP A 135 1.34 15.68 -16.85
N VAL A 136 0.30 14.94 -17.21
CA VAL A 136 0.24 13.47 -17.11
C VAL A 136 -0.05 12.80 -18.46
N ILE A 137 0.42 11.57 -18.62
CA ILE A 137 0.15 10.70 -19.77
C ILE A 137 -0.39 9.35 -19.30
N LYS A 138 -1.42 8.84 -19.97
CA LYS A 138 -2.04 7.56 -19.64
C LYS A 138 -1.22 6.41 -20.21
N VAL A 139 -0.81 5.46 -19.37
CA VAL A 139 -0.06 4.29 -19.82
C VAL A 139 -1.04 3.19 -20.23
N SER A 140 -1.09 2.88 -21.53
CA SER A 140 -2.05 1.95 -22.12
C SER A 140 -2.01 0.56 -21.46
N GLY A 141 -3.17 -0.08 -21.32
CA GLY A 141 -3.32 -1.40 -20.71
C GLY A 141 -3.16 -1.46 -19.18
N THR A 142 -2.67 -0.41 -18.51
CA THR A 142 -2.41 -0.43 -17.05
C THR A 142 -3.51 0.21 -16.21
N GLY A 143 -4.31 1.09 -16.79
CA GLY A 143 -5.27 1.90 -16.05
C GLY A 143 -4.63 2.99 -15.16
N HIS A 144 -3.34 3.28 -15.35
CA HIS A 144 -2.58 4.29 -14.62
C HIS A 144 -2.05 5.40 -15.54
N TYR A 145 -1.56 6.46 -14.91
CA TYR A 145 -0.89 7.59 -15.55
C TYR A 145 0.54 7.70 -15.02
N LEU A 146 1.43 8.31 -15.79
CA LEU A 146 2.71 8.84 -15.32
C LEU A 146 2.72 10.36 -15.51
N PHE A 147 3.50 11.07 -14.71
CA PHE A 147 3.85 12.46 -15.03
C PHE A 147 4.77 12.47 -16.25
N LYS A 148 4.53 13.43 -17.14
CA LYS A 148 5.36 13.66 -18.33
C LYS A 148 6.78 14.07 -17.94
N GLY A 149 7.72 13.88 -18.87
CA GLY A 149 9.11 14.25 -18.63
C GLY A 149 9.89 13.14 -17.91
N LYS A 150 10.47 13.41 -16.74
CA LYS A 150 11.41 12.46 -16.11
C LYS A 150 10.76 11.13 -15.70
N PRO A 151 9.57 11.05 -15.05
CA PRO A 151 8.96 9.77 -14.67
C PRO A 151 8.61 8.89 -15.87
N GLU A 152 7.98 9.48 -16.90
CA GLU A 152 7.72 8.85 -18.19
C GLU A 152 8.99 8.30 -18.86
N LYS A 153 10.06 9.11 -18.94
CA LYS A 153 11.35 8.68 -19.51
C LYS A 153 11.95 7.51 -18.74
N THR A 154 12.01 7.60 -17.41
CA THR A 154 12.54 6.54 -16.54
C THR A 154 11.74 5.23 -16.71
N TYR A 155 10.42 5.28 -16.84
CA TYR A 155 9.60 4.09 -17.11
C TYR A 155 9.85 3.49 -18.50
N ASN A 156 10.02 4.32 -19.52
CA ASN A 156 10.34 3.86 -20.88
C ASN A 156 11.74 3.24 -20.96
N GLU A 157 12.73 3.80 -20.26
CA GLU A 157 14.08 3.23 -20.11
C GLU A 157 14.01 1.89 -19.37
N LEU A 158 13.33 1.82 -18.22
CA LEU A 158 13.06 0.56 -17.49
C LEU A 158 12.46 -0.53 -18.39
N ARG A 159 11.45 -0.18 -19.19
CA ARG A 159 10.78 -1.09 -20.13
C ARG A 159 11.69 -1.55 -21.27
N LYS A 160 12.63 -0.71 -21.71
CA LYS A 160 13.63 -1.05 -22.73
C LYS A 160 14.69 -2.01 -22.19
N ASP A 161 15.18 -1.77 -20.98
CA ASP A 161 16.32 -2.51 -20.41
C ASP A 161 15.92 -3.86 -19.78
N ILE A 162 14.70 -3.95 -19.21
CA ILE A 162 14.16 -5.17 -18.59
C ILE A 162 13.31 -5.98 -19.57
N GLY A 163 12.70 -5.29 -20.55
CA GLY A 163 11.85 -5.89 -21.56
C GLY A 163 10.40 -6.10 -21.11
N ASP A 164 9.70 -6.92 -21.89
CA ASP A 164 8.24 -6.83 -21.97
C ASP A 164 7.46 -7.39 -20.78
N THR A 165 8.10 -8.10 -19.86
CA THR A 165 7.47 -8.64 -18.66
C THR A 165 7.30 -7.62 -17.54
N LEU A 166 8.01 -6.48 -17.58
CA LEU A 166 7.79 -5.36 -16.68
C LEU A 166 6.48 -4.63 -17.01
N THR A 167 5.73 -4.21 -16.00
CA THR A 167 4.55 -3.36 -16.13
C THR A 167 4.51 -2.29 -15.05
N LEU A 168 3.91 -1.14 -15.36
CA LEU A 168 3.43 -0.19 -14.35
C LEU A 168 2.33 -0.88 -13.53
N THR A 169 2.47 -0.89 -12.21
CA THR A 169 1.48 -1.41 -11.25
C THR A 169 0.81 -0.29 -10.46
N SER A 170 1.43 0.87 -10.41
CA SER A 170 0.83 2.14 -9.98
C SER A 170 1.63 3.30 -10.54
N GLY A 171 0.98 4.45 -10.72
CA GLY A 171 1.64 5.67 -11.17
C GLY A 171 1.12 6.86 -10.38
N VAL A 172 0.73 7.92 -11.07
CA VAL A 172 0.14 9.12 -10.44
C VAL A 172 -1.01 8.74 -9.50
N ARG A 173 -1.05 9.37 -8.32
CA ARG A 173 -2.16 9.30 -7.36
C ARG A 173 -2.50 10.69 -6.85
N SER A 174 -3.72 11.16 -7.12
CA SER A 174 -4.28 12.34 -6.47
C SER A 174 -4.56 12.10 -4.99
N ILE A 175 -4.81 13.19 -4.25
CA ILE A 175 -5.16 13.11 -2.82
C ILE A 175 -6.37 12.22 -2.59
N VAL A 176 -7.39 12.29 -3.44
CA VAL A 176 -8.59 11.45 -3.37
C VAL A 176 -8.25 9.95 -3.54
N LYS A 177 -7.36 9.62 -4.48
CA LYS A 177 -6.88 8.25 -4.68
C LYS A 177 -6.14 7.74 -3.44
N GLN A 178 -5.21 8.53 -2.91
CA GLN A 178 -4.39 8.13 -1.75
C GLN A 178 -5.24 8.03 -0.48
N MET A 179 -6.15 8.97 -0.25
CA MET A 179 -7.13 8.96 0.85
C MET A 179 -7.91 7.64 0.86
N LYS A 180 -8.51 7.25 -0.27
CA LYS A 180 -9.22 5.97 -0.36
C LYS A 180 -8.33 4.77 -0.04
N LEU A 181 -7.14 4.71 -0.64
CA LEU A 181 -6.21 3.59 -0.42
C LEU A 181 -5.78 3.49 1.06
N TYR A 182 -5.56 4.61 1.73
CA TYR A 182 -5.17 4.70 3.14
C TYR A 182 -6.30 4.26 4.06
N LEU A 183 -7.52 4.78 3.89
CA LEU A 183 -8.68 4.37 4.68
C LEU A 183 -9.02 2.88 4.49
N ASP A 184 -8.93 2.35 3.26
CA ASP A 184 -9.07 0.91 3.03
C ASP A 184 -7.92 0.09 3.65
N LYS A 185 -6.73 0.66 3.81
CA LYS A 185 -5.61 -0.03 4.48
C LYS A 185 -5.76 -0.02 6.00
N ILE A 186 -6.39 0.99 6.57
CA ILE A 186 -6.79 1.03 7.98
C ILE A 186 -7.82 -0.06 8.28
N GLU A 187 -8.87 -0.21 7.48
CA GLU A 187 -9.86 -1.28 7.68
C GLU A 187 -9.24 -2.68 7.50
N ARG A 188 -8.45 -2.92 6.45
CA ARG A 188 -7.68 -4.17 6.28
C ARG A 188 -6.59 -4.39 7.34
N SER A 189 -6.49 -3.49 8.32
CA SER A 189 -5.62 -3.60 9.50
C SER A 189 -6.45 -3.58 10.79
N ASP A 190 -7.76 -3.87 10.71
CA ASP A 190 -8.68 -3.94 11.85
C ASP A 190 -8.79 -2.60 12.61
N GLY A 191 -8.77 -1.49 11.86
CA GLY A 191 -8.79 -0.13 12.41
C GLY A 191 -7.43 0.40 12.86
N ASN A 192 -6.36 -0.42 12.84
CA ASN A 192 -5.02 -0.08 13.31
C ASN A 192 -4.28 0.86 12.34
N ILE A 193 -4.20 2.14 12.71
CA ILE A 193 -3.56 3.22 11.94
C ILE A 193 -2.03 3.08 11.95
N THR A 194 -1.42 2.61 13.06
CA THR A 194 0.02 2.37 13.14
C THR A 194 0.47 1.29 12.14
N LYS A 195 -0.26 0.17 12.07
CA LYS A 195 -0.03 -0.93 11.10
C LYS A 195 -0.31 -0.51 9.66
N ALA A 196 -1.33 0.32 9.45
CA ALA A 196 -1.65 0.87 8.13
C ALA A 196 -0.54 1.79 7.61
N SER A 197 -0.09 2.74 8.43
CA SER A 197 0.90 3.77 8.07
C SER A 197 2.28 3.20 7.73
N LYS A 198 2.71 2.12 8.41
CA LYS A 198 3.91 1.35 8.06
C LYS A 198 3.84 0.68 6.68
N SER A 199 2.65 0.53 6.11
CA SER A 199 2.41 -0.20 4.86
C SER A 199 1.94 0.68 3.70
N LEU A 200 1.56 1.93 3.96
CA LEU A 200 1.03 2.86 2.97
C LEU A 200 1.06 4.29 3.55
N ALA A 201 1.63 5.22 2.80
CA ALA A 201 1.73 6.62 3.22
C ALA A 201 0.35 7.27 3.50
N PRO A 202 0.22 8.09 4.56
CA PRO A 202 -0.95 8.93 4.77
C PRO A 202 -1.19 9.91 3.61
N PRO A 203 -2.40 10.50 3.47
CA PRO A 203 -2.83 11.11 2.21
C PRO A 203 -1.94 12.27 1.71
N ALA A 204 -1.47 13.14 2.61
CA ALA A 204 -0.61 14.28 2.30
C ALA A 204 0.88 13.91 2.05
N TYR A 205 1.25 12.63 2.18
CA TYR A 205 2.65 12.17 2.27
C TYR A 205 3.05 11.19 1.15
N THR A 206 2.24 11.07 0.09
CA THR A 206 2.50 10.15 -1.03
C THR A 206 3.38 10.80 -2.09
N TYR A 207 4.51 10.19 -2.44
CA TYR A 207 5.37 10.69 -3.52
C TYR A 207 4.77 10.47 -4.93
N HIS A 208 3.70 9.66 -5.04
CA HIS A 208 2.92 9.48 -6.27
C HIS A 208 2.10 10.71 -6.67
N SER A 209 1.99 11.74 -5.81
CA SER A 209 1.37 13.02 -6.19
C SER A 209 2.35 13.97 -6.90
N ILE A 210 3.66 13.64 -6.98
CA ILE A 210 4.67 14.49 -7.62
C ILE A 210 5.48 13.80 -8.72
N ALA A 211 5.86 12.52 -8.59
CA ALA A 211 6.73 11.86 -9.56
C ALA A 211 6.78 10.34 -9.47
N ASP A 212 6.81 9.78 -8.25
CA ASP A 212 7.13 8.37 -8.03
C ASP A 212 6.06 7.41 -8.55
N PHE A 213 6.48 6.19 -8.89
CA PHE A 213 5.62 5.17 -9.49
C PHE A 213 6.05 3.76 -9.10
N ASP A 214 5.10 2.82 -9.18
CA ASP A 214 5.33 1.41 -8.87
C ASP A 214 5.44 0.59 -10.15
N VAL A 215 6.47 -0.25 -10.22
CA VAL A 215 6.61 -1.26 -11.27
C VAL A 215 6.49 -2.65 -10.69
N GLY A 216 6.12 -3.59 -11.55
CA GLY A 216 6.01 -5.00 -11.19
C GLY A 216 6.15 -5.91 -12.40
N LYS A 217 5.97 -7.20 -12.15
CA LYS A 217 5.95 -8.24 -13.17
C LYS A 217 4.52 -8.53 -13.64
N LYS A 218 4.33 -8.59 -14.96
CA LYS A 218 3.08 -9.05 -15.60
C LYS A 218 2.74 -10.48 -15.12
N GLY A 219 1.48 -10.71 -14.77
CA GLY A 219 1.00 -12.00 -14.26
C GLY A 219 1.32 -12.30 -12.79
N LEU A 220 2.10 -11.46 -12.08
CA LEU A 220 2.40 -11.65 -10.65
C LEU A 220 1.28 -11.13 -9.72
N GLY A 221 0.29 -10.42 -10.24
CA GLY A 221 -0.91 -10.02 -9.48
C GLY A 221 -0.58 -9.19 -8.23
N TYR A 222 -1.20 -9.55 -7.10
CA TYR A 222 -0.98 -8.88 -5.81
C TYR A 222 0.42 -9.10 -5.22
N ASP A 223 1.10 -10.19 -5.58
CA ASP A 223 2.45 -10.49 -5.08
C ASP A 223 3.49 -9.41 -5.48
N ASN A 224 3.17 -8.57 -6.48
CA ASN A 224 3.94 -7.37 -6.83
C ASN A 224 4.11 -6.39 -5.64
N PHE A 225 3.14 -6.32 -4.73
CA PHE A 225 3.16 -5.43 -3.55
C PHE A 225 3.62 -6.15 -2.26
N THR A 226 4.48 -7.17 -2.43
CA THR A 226 5.05 -8.01 -1.37
C THR A 226 6.55 -8.24 -1.62
N ALA A 227 7.26 -8.76 -0.62
CA ALA A 227 8.67 -9.15 -0.75
C ALA A 227 8.93 -10.16 -1.90
N ARG A 228 7.90 -10.88 -2.38
CA ARG A 228 8.02 -11.82 -3.51
C ARG A 228 8.42 -11.13 -4.82
N PHE A 229 8.12 -9.83 -5.01
CA PHE A 229 8.64 -9.09 -6.16
C PHE A 229 10.17 -9.01 -6.16
N ALA A 230 10.81 -8.96 -5.00
CA ALA A 230 12.28 -8.95 -4.90
C ALA A 230 12.96 -10.27 -5.35
N LEU A 231 12.18 -11.35 -5.52
CA LEU A 231 12.66 -12.65 -6.01
C LEU A 231 12.55 -12.78 -7.54
N THR A 232 12.10 -11.74 -8.24
CA THR A 232 11.86 -11.77 -9.69
C THR A 232 13.12 -11.49 -10.51
N LYS A 233 13.13 -11.91 -11.78
CA LYS A 233 14.21 -11.57 -12.73
C LYS A 233 14.20 -10.07 -13.02
N GLU A 234 13.02 -9.50 -13.12
CA GLU A 234 12.73 -8.09 -13.32
C GLU A 234 13.39 -7.24 -12.23
N PHE A 235 13.13 -7.53 -10.94
CA PHE A 235 13.79 -6.83 -9.84
C PHE A 235 15.31 -7.08 -9.80
N SER A 236 15.76 -8.29 -10.11
CA SER A 236 17.20 -8.61 -10.19
C SER A 236 17.94 -7.80 -11.27
N GLN A 237 17.26 -7.46 -12.37
CA GLN A 237 17.75 -6.56 -13.40
C GLN A 237 17.66 -5.09 -12.95
N MET A 238 16.54 -4.67 -12.36
CA MET A 238 16.35 -3.30 -11.82
C MET A 238 17.51 -2.87 -10.91
N ARG A 239 17.95 -3.73 -9.99
CA ARG A 239 19.08 -3.44 -9.08
C ARG A 239 20.43 -3.18 -9.76
N LYS A 240 20.57 -3.46 -11.05
CA LYS A 240 21.80 -3.21 -11.84
C LYS A 240 21.78 -1.87 -12.56
N LEU A 241 20.62 -1.21 -12.63
CA LEU A 241 20.42 0.04 -13.36
C LEU A 241 20.84 1.21 -12.47
N LYS A 242 21.68 2.10 -12.99
CA LYS A 242 22.27 3.23 -12.23
C LYS A 242 21.41 4.49 -12.22
N TYR A 243 20.29 4.51 -12.96
CA TYR A 243 19.45 5.69 -13.16
C TYR A 243 18.12 5.64 -12.38
N ILE A 244 17.94 4.62 -11.54
CA ILE A 244 16.77 4.45 -10.66
C ILE A 244 17.22 4.26 -9.21
N GLU A 245 16.37 4.65 -8.27
CA GLU A 245 16.49 4.28 -6.86
C GLU A 245 15.18 3.64 -6.38
N MET A 246 15.27 2.74 -5.40
CA MET A 246 14.09 2.26 -4.66
C MET A 246 13.86 3.20 -3.49
N ARG A 247 12.66 3.77 -3.33
CA ARG A 247 12.43 4.75 -2.25
C ARG A 247 12.52 4.12 -0.87
N TYR A 248 11.74 3.08 -0.64
CA TYR A 248 11.64 2.43 0.66
C TYR A 248 12.53 1.19 0.69
N THR A 249 13.84 1.41 0.87
CA THR A 249 14.81 0.36 1.17
C THR A 249 14.57 -0.24 2.57
N MET A 250 15.20 -1.37 2.90
CA MET A 250 15.06 -2.03 4.23
C MET A 250 15.30 -1.07 5.41
N ASN A 251 16.20 -0.09 5.24
CA ASN A 251 16.62 0.86 6.28
C ASN A 251 16.17 2.30 5.95
N ASN A 252 15.06 2.47 5.23
CA ASN A 252 14.54 3.80 4.92
C ASN A 252 14.10 4.53 6.21
N LYS A 253 14.21 5.86 6.21
CA LYS A 253 13.92 6.70 7.38
C LYS A 253 12.47 7.15 7.47
N ASP A 254 11.64 6.83 6.47
CA ASP A 254 10.25 7.31 6.36
C ASP A 254 9.27 6.49 7.23
N GLY A 255 9.74 5.42 7.88
CA GLY A 255 8.91 4.55 8.72
C GLY A 255 8.04 3.55 7.95
N VAL A 256 8.29 3.43 6.64
CA VAL A 256 7.58 2.51 5.73
C VAL A 256 8.33 1.18 5.67
N ARG A 257 7.60 0.08 5.46
CA ARG A 257 8.19 -1.23 5.15
C ARG A 257 9.04 -1.19 3.87
N TYR A 258 9.84 -2.23 3.64
CA TYR A 258 10.56 -2.41 2.38
C TYR A 258 9.60 -2.60 1.19
N GLU A 259 9.76 -1.77 0.15
CA GLU A 259 8.90 -1.75 -1.04
C GLU A 259 9.74 -1.86 -2.34
N PRO A 260 10.16 -3.07 -2.76
CA PRO A 260 11.00 -3.31 -3.95
C PRO A 260 10.37 -2.87 -5.29
N TRP A 261 9.09 -2.51 -5.31
CA TRP A 261 8.36 -2.03 -6.50
C TRP A 261 8.39 -0.51 -6.67
N HIS A 262 8.64 0.26 -5.60
CA HIS A 262 8.46 1.71 -5.57
C HIS A 262 9.70 2.43 -6.11
N ILE A 263 9.59 2.95 -7.33
CA ILE A 263 10.63 3.74 -8.00
C ILE A 263 10.61 5.16 -7.46
N LYS A 264 11.73 5.56 -6.85
CA LYS A 264 12.05 6.96 -6.61
C LYS A 264 12.50 7.58 -7.92
N VAL A 265 11.86 8.67 -8.33
CA VAL A 265 12.35 9.51 -9.42
C VAL A 265 13.37 10.52 -8.88
N ILE A 266 14.50 10.63 -9.59
CA ILE A 266 15.63 11.52 -9.33
C ILE A 266 15.69 12.57 -10.45
#